data_AF-X1MET7-F1
#
_entry.id   AF-X1MET7-F1
#
_cell.length_a   1.000
_cell.length_b   1.000
_cell.length_c   1.000
_cell.angle_alpha   90.00
_cell.angle_beta   90.00
_cell.angle_gamma   90.00
#
_symmetry.space_group_name_H-M   'P 1'
#
loop_
_entity.id
_entity.type
_entity.pdbx_description
1 polymer ?
#
loop_
_entity_poly.entity_id
_entity_poly.type
_entity_poly.pdbx_seq_one_letter_code
_entity_poly.pdbx_strand_id
1 'polypeptide(L)'
;GKDPVLGEEVAIDADILALGVAMVPPEEARELAMLYKVPLNEDGFFLEAHVKLRPVDFATDGVFLCGLAHAPKSIKESIAQAKAAASRATTILAKETITAEGIVCSINEDICSGCGICEVLCPYGAIVVNKERKVAEVNEALCKGCGTCCAACPSGAAQQRGFTRDQIASMVETALVV
;
A
#
# COMPACT_ATOMS: atom_id res chain seq x y z
N GLY A 1 -3.05 32.75 33.29
CA GLY A 1 -3.31 32.86 31.83
C GLY A 1 -4.51 33.76 31.62
N LYS A 2 -4.65 34.41 30.46
CA LYS A 2 -5.83 35.26 30.18
C LYS A 2 -7.05 34.39 29.91
N ASP A 3 -8.11 34.57 30.69
CA ASP A 3 -9.37 33.89 30.46
C ASP A 3 -10.09 34.55 29.26
N PRO A 4 -10.46 33.78 28.21
CA PRO A 4 -11.05 34.35 27.01
C PRO A 4 -12.51 34.80 27.19
N VAL A 5 -13.20 34.39 28.26
CA VAL A 5 -14.59 34.77 28.56
C VAL A 5 -14.64 36.01 29.43
N LEU A 6 -13.81 36.05 30.49
CA LEU A 6 -13.73 37.18 31.42
C LEU A 6 -12.89 38.34 30.87
N GLY A 7 -11.95 38.05 29.97
CA GLY A 7 -11.04 39.05 29.40
C GLY A 7 -9.93 39.51 30.35
N GLU A 8 -9.76 38.83 31.49
CA GLU A 8 -8.82 39.18 32.55
C GLU A 8 -7.77 38.08 32.74
N GLU A 9 -6.65 38.43 33.38
CA GLU A 9 -5.66 37.42 33.78
C GLU A 9 -6.15 36.66 35.01
N VAL A 10 -6.20 35.34 34.89
CA VAL A 10 -6.57 34.44 35.98
C VAL A 10 -5.35 33.65 36.41
N ALA A 11 -5.12 33.64 37.73
CA ALA A 11 -4.17 32.75 38.40
C ALA A 11 -4.98 31.76 39.26
N ILE A 12 -4.70 30.47 39.09
CA ILE A 12 -5.34 29.40 39.87
C ILE A 12 -4.23 28.75 40.69
N ASP A 13 -4.38 28.75 42.01
CA ASP A 13 -3.54 27.97 42.90
C ASP A 13 -4.08 26.54 42.94
N ALA A 14 -3.27 25.58 42.49
CA ALA A 14 -3.69 24.19 42.30
C ALA A 14 -2.65 23.23 42.87
N ASP A 15 -3.10 22.30 43.71
CA ASP A 15 -2.24 21.26 44.28
C ASP A 15 -1.82 20.21 43.24
N ILE A 16 -2.65 20.00 42.20
CA ILE A 16 -2.42 19.04 41.14
C ILE A 16 -2.75 19.66 39.79
N LEU A 17 -1.83 19.51 38.83
CA LEU A 17 -2.03 19.84 37.43
C LEU A 17 -2.09 18.58 36.59
N ALA A 18 -3.28 18.23 36.09
CA ALA A 18 -3.46 17.13 35.16
C ALA A 18 -3.33 17.62 33.70
N LEU A 19 -2.37 17.06 32.96
CA LEU A 19 -2.14 17.40 31.55
C LEU A 19 -2.96 16.49 30.63
N GLY A 20 -3.86 17.06 29.85
CA GLY A 20 -4.57 16.36 28.77
C GLY A 20 -3.68 16.23 27.54
N VAL A 21 -2.80 15.22 27.52
CA VAL A 21 -1.87 15.00 26.41
C VAL A 21 -2.57 14.41 25.19
N ALA A 22 -2.06 14.74 24.00
CA ALA A 22 -2.53 14.17 22.74
C ALA A 22 -2.07 12.72 22.55
N MET A 23 -2.83 11.97 21.75
CA MET A 23 -2.38 10.67 21.23
C MET A 23 -1.47 10.89 20.04
N VAL A 24 -0.34 10.20 20.03
CA VAL A 24 0.65 10.19 18.94
C VAL A 24 0.84 8.77 18.44
N PRO A 25 1.25 8.56 17.17
CA PRO A 25 1.56 7.23 16.68
C PRO A 25 2.74 6.62 17.45
N PRO A 26 2.81 5.28 17.57
CA PRO A 26 3.93 4.60 18.20
C PRO A 26 5.21 4.76 17.35
N GLU A 27 6.38 4.70 17.99
CA GLU A 27 7.69 4.86 17.31
C GLU A 27 7.89 3.77 16.23
N GLU A 28 7.35 2.58 16.46
CA GLU A 28 7.42 1.42 15.58
C GLU A 28 6.47 1.51 14.38
N ALA A 29 5.58 2.51 14.31
CA ALA A 29 4.61 2.66 13.23
C ALA A 29 5.29 2.67 11.84
N ARG A 30 6.45 3.30 11.74
CA ARG A 30 7.22 3.39 10.50
C ARG A 30 7.82 2.05 10.07
N GLU A 31 8.31 1.26 11.02
CA GLU A 31 8.84 -0.08 10.74
C GLU A 31 7.71 -1.02 10.28
N LEU A 32 6.57 -0.99 10.99
CA LEU A 32 5.38 -1.76 10.62
C LEU A 32 4.83 -1.36 9.25
N ALA A 33 4.82 -0.06 8.95
CA ALA A 33 4.41 0.45 7.64
C ALA A 33 5.28 -0.12 6.50
N MET A 34 6.60 -0.19 6.70
CA MET A 34 7.51 -0.81 5.71
C MET A 34 7.29 -2.32 5.60
N LEU A 35 7.14 -3.01 6.73
CA LEU A 35 6.93 -4.46 6.77
C LEU A 35 5.66 -4.88 6.03
N TYR A 36 4.54 -4.20 6.30
CA TYR A 36 3.25 -4.47 5.68
C TYR A 36 3.05 -3.73 4.36
N LYS A 37 4.00 -2.90 3.95
CA LYS A 37 3.96 -2.06 2.73
C LYS A 37 2.68 -1.22 2.68
N VAL A 38 2.34 -0.57 3.79
CA VAL A 38 1.17 0.31 3.92
C VAL A 38 1.58 1.76 4.19
N PRO A 39 0.80 2.75 3.71
CA PRO A 39 1.16 4.16 3.86
C PRO A 39 0.87 4.70 5.26
N LEU A 40 1.61 5.75 5.63
CA LEU A 40 1.31 6.63 6.76
C LEU A 40 0.85 8.00 6.25
N ASN A 41 0.06 8.71 7.05
CA ASN A 41 -0.31 10.10 6.80
C ASN A 41 0.77 11.08 7.34
N GLU A 42 0.53 12.38 7.18
CA GLU A 42 1.47 13.43 7.62
C GLU A 42 1.69 13.45 9.14
N ASP A 43 0.70 12.99 9.92
CA ASP A 43 0.77 12.88 11.37
C ASP A 43 1.45 11.57 11.85
N GLY A 44 1.84 10.69 10.92
CA GLY A 44 2.49 9.41 11.22
C GLY A 44 1.55 8.26 11.59
N PHE A 45 0.23 8.44 11.49
CA PHE A 45 -0.75 7.35 11.61
C PHE A 45 -0.93 6.60 10.30
N PHE A 46 -1.48 5.38 10.37
CA PHE A 46 -1.74 4.58 9.18
C PHE A 46 -2.85 5.18 8.32
N LEU A 47 -2.61 5.26 7.00
CA LEU A 47 -3.54 5.87 6.05
C LEU A 47 -4.43 4.81 5.40
N GLU A 48 -5.74 4.99 5.49
CA GLU A 48 -6.74 4.14 4.85
C GLU A 48 -6.74 4.27 3.32
N ALA A 49 -7.37 3.31 2.63
CA ALA A 49 -7.52 3.33 1.18
C ALA A 49 -8.40 4.48 0.70
N HIS A 50 -9.50 4.76 1.40
CA HIS A 50 -10.40 5.86 1.07
C HIS A 50 -11.33 6.21 2.24
N VAL A 51 -11.30 7.48 2.68
CA VAL A 51 -12.03 8.05 3.83
C VAL A 51 -13.51 7.62 3.97
N LYS A 52 -14.24 7.49 2.85
CA LYS A 52 -15.67 7.12 2.83
C LYS A 52 -15.95 5.68 2.41
N LEU A 53 -15.41 5.23 1.28
CA LEU A 53 -15.75 3.94 0.67
C LEU A 53 -15.02 2.75 1.31
N ARG A 54 -13.80 2.98 1.81
CA ARG A 54 -12.92 1.93 2.33
C ARG A 54 -12.16 2.44 3.58
N PRO A 55 -12.89 2.83 4.64
CA PRO A 55 -12.30 3.54 5.78
C PRO A 55 -11.46 2.67 6.72
N VAL A 56 -11.48 1.35 6.52
CA VAL A 56 -10.75 0.35 7.34
C VAL A 56 -9.91 -0.59 6.48
N ASP A 57 -9.81 -0.32 5.17
CA ASP A 57 -8.96 -1.08 4.27
C ASP A 57 -7.67 -0.29 4.02
N PHE A 58 -6.59 -0.96 3.72
CA PHE A 58 -5.45 -0.35 3.05
C PHE A 58 -5.55 -0.46 1.53
N ALA A 59 -4.76 0.34 0.82
CA ALA A 59 -4.56 0.16 -0.62
C ALA A 59 -3.93 -1.21 -0.94
N THR A 60 -3.12 -1.72 -0.02
CA THR A 60 -2.60 -3.10 -0.05
C THR A 60 -3.70 -4.09 0.31
N ASP A 61 -4.07 -4.93 -0.65
CA ASP A 61 -5.12 -5.93 -0.48
C ASP A 61 -4.80 -6.93 0.65
N GLY A 62 -5.84 -7.30 1.40
CA GLY A 62 -5.74 -8.25 2.50
C GLY A 62 -5.22 -7.66 3.82
N VAL A 63 -4.84 -6.37 3.84
CA VAL A 63 -4.45 -5.66 5.06
C VAL A 63 -5.56 -4.68 5.45
N PHE A 64 -5.92 -4.67 6.74
CA PHE A 64 -6.99 -3.85 7.28
C PHE A 64 -6.52 -3.04 8.49
N LEU A 65 -7.25 -1.99 8.81
CA LEU A 65 -6.90 -0.99 9.80
C LEU A 65 -8.04 -0.78 10.81
N CYS A 66 -7.71 -0.68 12.09
CA CYS A 66 -8.68 -0.33 13.12
C CYS A 66 -8.03 0.33 14.35
N GLY A 67 -8.84 1.08 15.09
CA GLY A 67 -8.47 1.64 16.39
C GLY A 67 -7.52 2.82 16.29
N LEU A 68 -6.65 2.96 17.30
CA LEU A 68 -5.77 4.11 17.45
C LEU A 68 -4.61 4.13 16.44
N ALA A 69 -4.32 3.00 15.80
CA ALA A 69 -3.37 2.95 14.68
C ALA A 69 -3.82 3.84 13.51
N HIS A 70 -5.14 4.04 13.34
CA HIS A 70 -5.68 4.88 12.28
C HIS A 70 -5.61 6.38 12.60
N ALA A 71 -6.01 6.76 13.82
CA ALA A 71 -5.94 8.13 14.34
C ALA A 71 -6.44 8.14 15.80
N PRO A 72 -6.29 9.25 16.55
CA PRO A 72 -6.93 9.44 17.85
C PRO A 72 -8.46 9.28 17.72
N LYS A 73 -9.04 8.36 18.50
CA LYS A 73 -10.47 8.02 18.43
C LYS A 73 -11.01 7.60 19.79
N SER A 74 -12.32 7.69 19.95
CA SER A 74 -13.00 7.14 21.11
C SER A 74 -13.01 5.62 21.10
N ILE A 75 -13.31 5.03 22.27
CA ILE A 75 -13.50 3.58 22.41
C ILE A 75 -14.63 3.09 21.49
N LYS A 76 -15.72 3.85 21.37
CA LYS A 76 -16.88 3.46 20.54
C LYS A 76 -16.49 3.36 19.07
N GLU A 77 -15.73 4.33 18.57
CA GLU A 77 -15.22 4.33 17.19
C GLU A 77 -14.21 3.20 16.96
N SER A 78 -13.33 2.94 17.93
CA SER A 78 -12.37 1.84 17.87
C SER A 78 -13.08 0.47 17.78
N ILE A 79 -14.14 0.27 18.56
CA ILE A 79 -14.97 -0.95 18.50
C ILE A 79 -15.68 -1.06 17.14
N ALA A 80 -16.22 0.06 16.62
CA ALA A 80 -16.87 0.07 15.32
C ALA A 80 -15.89 -0.30 14.19
N GLN A 81 -14.68 0.28 14.19
CA GLN A 81 -13.64 -0.07 13.22
C GLN A 81 -13.17 -1.51 13.36
N ALA A 82 -13.00 -2.02 14.59
CA ALA A 82 -12.61 -3.42 14.78
C ALA A 82 -13.64 -4.39 14.17
N LYS A 83 -14.94 -4.12 14.36
CA LYS A 83 -16.03 -4.89 13.72
C LYS A 83 -16.00 -4.76 12.20
N ALA A 84 -15.78 -3.54 11.69
CA ALA A 84 -15.68 -3.31 10.25
C ALA A 84 -14.49 -4.04 9.64
N ALA A 85 -13.29 -3.91 10.21
CA ALA A 85 -12.07 -4.60 9.76
C ALA A 85 -12.25 -6.13 9.78
N ALA A 86 -12.84 -6.69 10.85
CA ALA A 86 -13.16 -8.11 10.91
C ALA A 86 -14.15 -8.52 9.82
N SER A 87 -15.20 -7.74 9.59
CA SER A 87 -16.16 -8.00 8.50
C SER A 87 -15.49 -7.98 7.12
N ARG A 88 -14.63 -6.99 6.86
CA ARG A 88 -13.89 -6.87 5.60
C ARG A 88 -12.93 -8.04 5.39
N ALA A 89 -12.18 -8.44 6.42
CA ALA A 89 -11.32 -9.62 6.37
C ALA A 89 -12.11 -10.89 6.04
N THR A 90 -13.28 -11.07 6.67
CA THR A 90 -14.17 -12.21 6.37
C THR A 90 -14.62 -12.26 4.92
N THR A 91 -14.80 -11.12 4.23
CA THR A 91 -15.18 -11.14 2.80
C THR A 91 -14.11 -11.77 1.89
N ILE A 92 -12.86 -11.78 2.35
CA ILE A 92 -11.75 -12.47 1.67
C ILE A 92 -11.68 -13.91 2.15
N LEU A 93 -11.66 -14.14 3.46
CA LEU A 93 -11.51 -15.47 4.07
C LEU A 93 -12.66 -16.44 3.75
N ALA A 94 -13.86 -15.92 3.47
CA ALA A 94 -15.01 -16.73 3.13
C ALA A 94 -15.02 -17.23 1.67
N LYS A 95 -14.08 -16.77 0.83
CA LYS A 95 -13.98 -17.20 -0.57
C LYS A 95 -13.02 -18.37 -0.68
N GLU A 96 -13.39 -19.37 -1.49
CA GLU A 96 -12.49 -20.49 -1.81
C GLU A 96 -11.30 -20.06 -2.67
N THR A 97 -11.50 -19.03 -3.50
CA THR A 97 -10.48 -18.47 -4.39
C THR A 97 -10.56 -16.96 -4.44
N ILE A 98 -9.43 -16.31 -4.76
CA ILE A 98 -9.33 -14.86 -4.93
C ILE A 98 -8.93 -14.58 -6.38
N THR A 99 -9.60 -13.62 -7.00
CA THR A 99 -9.23 -13.12 -8.32
C THR A 99 -7.99 -12.25 -8.19
N ALA A 100 -6.88 -12.69 -8.80
CA ALA A 100 -5.68 -11.88 -8.91
C ALA A 100 -5.87 -10.79 -9.98
N GLU A 101 -5.14 -9.69 -9.83
CA GLU A 101 -5.14 -8.61 -10.81
C GLU A 101 -4.52 -9.08 -12.13
N GLY A 102 -5.09 -8.71 -13.28
CA GLY A 102 -4.64 -9.18 -14.59
C GLY A 102 -3.42 -8.43 -15.15
N ILE A 103 -3.00 -7.34 -14.49
CA ILE A 103 -1.98 -6.39 -14.97
C ILE A 103 -0.58 -6.86 -14.54
N VAL A 104 -0.28 -8.13 -14.80
CA VAL A 104 0.96 -8.80 -14.38
C VAL A 104 2.04 -8.74 -15.46
N CYS A 105 3.28 -9.00 -15.06
CA CYS A 105 4.39 -9.20 -15.97
C CYS A 105 4.26 -10.56 -16.69
N SER A 106 4.53 -10.58 -18.00
CA SER A 106 4.69 -11.77 -18.81
C SER A 106 6.05 -11.74 -19.51
N ILE A 107 6.68 -12.90 -19.67
CA ILE A 107 7.98 -13.06 -20.33
C ILE A 107 7.79 -13.76 -21.67
N ASN A 108 8.29 -13.16 -22.74
CA ASN A 108 8.45 -13.84 -24.02
C ASN A 108 9.72 -14.71 -23.98
N GLU A 109 9.54 -16.02 -23.99
CA GLU A 109 10.64 -17.00 -23.88
C GLU A 109 11.58 -16.97 -25.10
N ASP A 110 11.10 -16.64 -26.29
CA ASP A 110 11.90 -16.61 -27.52
C ASP A 110 12.92 -15.45 -27.53
N ILE A 111 12.66 -14.40 -26.75
CA ILE A 111 13.47 -13.18 -26.67
C ILE A 111 14.27 -13.13 -25.36
N CYS A 112 13.81 -13.85 -24.33
CA CYS A 112 14.44 -13.82 -23.02
C CYS A 112 15.78 -14.58 -23.04
N SER A 113 16.82 -13.95 -22.53
CA SER A 113 18.16 -14.55 -22.40
C SER A 113 18.49 -15.03 -20.98
N GLY A 114 17.56 -14.88 -20.03
CA GLY A 114 17.76 -15.29 -18.64
C GLY A 114 18.79 -14.44 -17.88
N CYS A 115 18.95 -13.16 -18.24
CA CYS A 115 19.98 -12.28 -17.67
C CYS A 115 19.85 -11.95 -16.16
N GLY A 116 18.68 -12.20 -15.54
CA GLY A 116 18.48 -12.02 -14.09
C GLY A 116 18.19 -10.60 -13.60
N ILE A 117 18.21 -9.58 -14.48
CA ILE A 117 17.92 -8.19 -14.08
C ILE A 117 16.51 -8.07 -13.46
N CYS A 118 15.52 -8.73 -14.05
CA CYS A 118 14.13 -8.68 -13.58
C CYS A 118 13.92 -9.37 -12.22
N GLU A 119 14.68 -10.40 -11.90
CA GLU A 119 14.61 -11.15 -10.65
C GLU A 119 15.05 -10.27 -9.46
N VAL A 120 16.19 -9.58 -9.60
CA VAL A 120 16.73 -8.69 -8.55
C VAL A 120 15.83 -7.47 -8.31
N LEU A 121 15.20 -6.96 -9.36
CA LEU A 121 14.36 -5.75 -9.26
C LEU A 121 12.98 -6.00 -8.64
N CYS A 122 12.53 -7.25 -8.49
CA CYS A 122 11.19 -7.53 -8.01
C CYS A 122 11.13 -7.50 -6.47
N PRO A 123 10.47 -6.50 -5.83
CA PRO A 123 10.40 -6.42 -4.36
C PRO A 123 9.40 -7.42 -3.76
N TYR A 124 8.76 -8.23 -4.60
CA TYR A 124 7.77 -9.24 -4.23
C TYR A 124 8.29 -10.66 -4.46
N GLY A 125 9.49 -10.83 -5.02
CA GLY A 125 10.02 -12.16 -5.39
C GLY A 125 9.15 -12.89 -6.41
N ALA A 126 8.42 -12.16 -7.26
CA ALA A 126 7.48 -12.74 -8.23
C ALA A 126 8.16 -13.31 -9.48
N ILE A 127 9.46 -13.08 -9.67
CA ILE A 127 10.20 -13.49 -10.87
C ILE A 127 11.41 -14.29 -10.44
N VAL A 128 11.62 -15.44 -11.06
CA VAL A 128 12.78 -16.32 -10.83
C VAL A 128 13.39 -16.72 -12.16
N VAL A 129 14.72 -16.74 -12.28
CA VAL A 129 15.37 -17.23 -13.50
C VAL A 129 15.55 -18.74 -13.46
N ASN A 130 14.96 -19.42 -14.44
CA ASN A 130 15.23 -20.82 -14.71
C ASN A 130 16.59 -20.95 -15.40
N LYS A 131 17.60 -21.45 -14.68
CA LYS A 131 18.98 -21.56 -15.18
C LYS A 131 19.16 -22.60 -16.28
N GLU A 132 18.33 -23.64 -16.30
CA GLU A 132 18.40 -24.70 -17.32
C GLU A 132 17.83 -24.21 -18.64
N ARG A 133 16.62 -23.61 -18.60
CA ARG A 133 15.93 -23.08 -19.78
C ARG A 133 16.45 -21.70 -20.21
N LYS A 134 17.23 -21.02 -19.34
CA LYS A 134 17.73 -19.64 -19.52
C LYS A 134 16.61 -18.63 -19.79
N VAL A 135 15.48 -18.80 -19.13
CA VAL A 135 14.33 -17.89 -19.22
C VAL A 135 13.85 -17.49 -17.83
N ALA A 136 13.32 -16.27 -17.71
CA ALA A 136 12.69 -15.81 -16.48
C ALA A 136 11.24 -16.31 -16.43
N GLU A 137 10.83 -16.83 -15.27
CA GLU A 137 9.48 -17.33 -15.01
C GLU A 137 8.80 -16.43 -13.98
N VAL A 138 7.54 -16.08 -14.23
CA VAL A 138 6.77 -15.15 -13.38
C VAL A 138 5.70 -15.93 -12.62
N ASN A 139 5.70 -15.81 -11.30
CA ASN A 139 4.56 -16.20 -10.48
C ASN A 139 3.52 -15.06 -10.51
N GLU A 140 2.49 -15.23 -11.34
CA GLU A 140 1.44 -14.21 -11.53
C GLU A 140 0.72 -13.86 -10.21
N ALA A 141 0.59 -14.80 -9.26
CA ALA A 141 -0.08 -14.55 -7.99
C ALA A 141 0.70 -13.60 -7.05
N LEU A 142 2.03 -13.54 -7.19
CA LEU A 142 2.89 -12.65 -6.41
C LEU A 142 3.12 -11.30 -7.11
N CYS A 143 2.89 -11.23 -8.42
CA CYS A 143 3.14 -10.03 -9.20
C CYS A 143 2.10 -8.94 -8.87
N LYS A 144 2.56 -7.78 -8.40
CA LYS A 144 1.70 -6.60 -8.11
C LYS A 144 1.63 -5.58 -9.24
N GLY A 145 2.04 -5.96 -10.45
CA GLY A 145 1.89 -5.10 -11.63
C GLY A 145 2.60 -3.73 -11.55
N CYS A 146 3.75 -3.61 -10.86
CA CYS A 146 4.44 -2.31 -10.75
C CYS A 146 5.23 -1.91 -12.01
N GLY A 147 5.44 -2.83 -12.95
CA GLY A 147 6.10 -2.56 -14.24
C GLY A 147 7.63 -2.36 -14.20
N THR A 148 8.27 -2.34 -13.03
CA THR A 148 9.72 -2.07 -12.88
C THR A 148 10.60 -3.02 -13.71
N CYS A 149 10.29 -4.32 -13.67
CA CYS A 149 11.01 -5.34 -14.44
C CYS A 149 10.80 -5.18 -15.96
N CYS A 150 9.60 -4.80 -16.40
CA CYS A 150 9.27 -4.59 -17.80
C CYS A 150 10.00 -3.36 -18.37
N ALA A 151 10.06 -2.28 -17.60
CA ALA A 151 10.79 -1.07 -17.98
C ALA A 151 12.31 -1.30 -18.07
N ALA A 152 12.86 -2.12 -17.17
CA ALA A 152 14.30 -2.39 -17.11
C ALA A 152 14.78 -3.51 -18.05
N CYS A 153 13.87 -4.27 -18.67
CA CYS A 153 14.25 -5.42 -19.49
C CYS A 153 14.98 -4.97 -20.78
N PRO A 154 16.28 -5.29 -20.94
CA PRO A 154 17.05 -4.79 -22.07
C PRO A 154 16.62 -5.41 -23.40
N SER A 155 16.21 -6.68 -23.39
CA SER A 155 15.74 -7.37 -24.59
C SER A 155 14.27 -7.08 -24.92
N GLY A 156 13.54 -6.40 -24.03
CA GLY A 156 12.10 -6.18 -24.18
C GLY A 156 11.23 -7.42 -23.98
N ALA A 157 11.82 -8.55 -23.57
CA ALA A 157 11.10 -9.81 -23.34
C ALA A 157 10.05 -9.72 -22.23
N ALA A 158 10.29 -8.87 -21.21
CA ALA A 158 9.32 -8.62 -20.15
C ALA A 158 8.35 -7.52 -20.56
N GLN A 159 7.06 -7.86 -20.59
CA GLN A 159 5.96 -6.94 -20.90
C GLN A 159 4.92 -6.98 -19.78
N GLN A 160 4.29 -5.83 -19.51
CA GLN A 160 3.19 -5.76 -18.57
C GLN A 160 1.86 -5.87 -19.31
N ARG A 161 1.03 -6.85 -18.95
CA ARG A 161 -0.32 -6.97 -19.54
C ARG A 161 -1.12 -5.70 -19.26
N GLY A 162 -1.75 -5.12 -20.29
CA GLY A 162 -2.50 -3.86 -20.19
C GLY A 162 -1.65 -2.58 -20.24
N PHE A 163 -0.31 -2.70 -20.15
CA PHE A 163 0.65 -1.61 -20.32
C PHE A 163 1.85 -2.07 -21.15
N THR A 164 1.59 -2.70 -22.29
CA THR A 164 2.67 -3.14 -23.18
C THR A 164 3.40 -1.94 -23.77
N ARG A 165 4.63 -2.15 -24.22
CA ARG A 165 5.44 -1.09 -24.85
C ARG A 165 4.70 -0.45 -26.02
N ASP A 166 4.01 -1.24 -26.85
CA ASP A 166 3.25 -0.75 -28.00
C ASP A 166 2.04 0.08 -27.57
N GLN A 167 1.34 -0.33 -26.50
CA GLN A 167 0.23 0.44 -25.94
C GLN A 167 0.71 1.80 -25.42
N ILE A 168 1.83 1.83 -24.70
CA ILE A 168 2.42 3.07 -24.18
C ILE A 168 2.92 3.95 -25.32
N ALA A 169 3.63 3.38 -26.30
CA ALA A 169 4.11 4.11 -27.47
C ALA A 169 2.95 4.76 -28.23
N SER A 170 1.87 4.01 -28.48
CA SER A 170 0.67 4.54 -29.15
C SER A 170 0.02 5.69 -28.37
N MET A 171 -0.03 5.63 -27.04
CA MET A 171 -0.52 6.73 -26.20
C MET A 171 0.36 7.99 -26.34
N VAL A 172 1.70 7.83 -26.38
CA VAL A 172 2.64 8.94 -26.55
C VAL A 172 2.53 9.55 -27.94
N GLU A 173 2.54 8.72 -28.99
CA GLU A 173 2.41 9.18 -30.38
C GLU A 173 1.12 9.98 -30.57
N THR A 174 -0.01 9.47 -30.08
CA THR A 174 -1.29 10.16 -30.17
C THR A 174 -1.28 11.52 -29.47
N ALA A 175 -0.62 11.62 -28.31
CA ALA A 175 -0.51 12.89 -27.58
C ALA A 175 0.36 13.94 -28.30
N LEU A 176 1.24 13.52 -29.22
CA LEU A 176 2.11 14.41 -30.00
C LEU A 176 1.47 14.85 -31.33
N VAL A 177 0.42 14.16 -31.78
CA VAL A 177 -0.38 14.57 -32.94
C VAL A 177 -1.39 15.63 -32.47
N VAL A 178 -0.90 16.86 -32.30
CA VAL A 178 -1.69 18.09 -32.12
C VAL A 178 -1.66 18.89 -33.41
#